data_AF-A0A4R4P6U0-F1
#
_entry.id   AF-A0A4R4P6U0-F1
#
_cell.length_a   1.000
_cell.length_b   1.000
_cell.length_c   1.000
_cell.angle_alpha   90.00
_cell.angle_beta   90.00
_cell.angle_gamma   90.00
#
_symmetry.space_group_name_H-M   'P 1'
#
loop_
_entity.id
_entity.type
_entity.pdbx_description
1 polymer ?
#
loop_
_entity_poly.entity_id
_entity_poly.type
_entity_poly.pdbx_seq_one_letter_code
_entity_poly.pdbx_strand_id
1 'polypeptide(L)'
;MAVAAVAGTFAFIITNYGADQTVAQSLTLSVLIGSVIMLVQLLIDFDGRIERIERWMHATDLAIESAKWQQALGDSALDREAFTRFREAVVNFGQDCPPLIRRFTEIVVKGDTELIDRLSRGDREMTCDGEDHDWILQLTQATMKTIDATSTTTVDGEEESFTGGFWTSEHGRRYLKAQAEARTRGVTIRRLFIMPGDPDDNDEVFRSIAQEQRGAGIEVRVLRYDQIPALHDAPTDFILFDEEVAYEAVPASNRQLGFFMTRLRTRTDYTRACKERFELLWQLAAEAP
;
A
#
# COMPACT_ATOMS: atom_id res chain seq x y z
N MET A 1 -29.80 -41.71 -8.91
CA MET A 1 -30.47 -43.00 -9.20
C MET A 1 -31.07 -43.64 -7.93
N ALA A 2 -30.28 -43.93 -6.88
CA ALA A 2 -30.81 -44.57 -5.66
C ALA A 2 -31.86 -43.74 -4.89
N VAL A 3 -31.68 -42.42 -4.81
CA VAL A 3 -32.57 -41.52 -4.04
C VAL A 3 -33.97 -41.39 -4.66
N ALA A 4 -34.07 -41.40 -6.00
CA ALA A 4 -35.36 -41.32 -6.70
C ALA A 4 -36.21 -42.60 -6.51
N ALA A 5 -35.57 -43.77 -6.54
CA ALA A 5 -36.25 -45.05 -6.32
C ALA A 5 -36.79 -45.18 -4.88
N VAL A 6 -36.00 -44.73 -3.89
CA VAL A 6 -36.40 -44.75 -2.47
C VAL A 6 -37.56 -43.79 -2.21
N ALA A 7 -37.51 -42.58 -2.77
CA ALA A 7 -38.56 -41.58 -2.57
C ALA A 7 -39.88 -41.93 -3.28
N GLY A 8 -39.81 -42.55 -4.48
CA GLY A 8 -41.01 -43.07 -5.17
C GLY A 8 -41.71 -44.19 -4.39
N THR A 9 -40.92 -45.07 -3.76
CA THR A 9 -41.45 -46.14 -2.89
C THR A 9 -42.11 -45.55 -1.64
N PHE A 10 -41.50 -44.53 -1.03
CA PHE A 10 -42.04 -43.86 0.16
C PHE A 10 -43.33 -43.08 -0.13
N ALA A 11 -43.39 -42.37 -1.27
CA ALA A 11 -44.58 -41.66 -1.70
C ALA A 11 -45.75 -42.62 -1.99
N PHE A 12 -45.47 -43.76 -2.63
CA PHE A 12 -46.47 -44.80 -2.89
C PHE A 12 -47.04 -45.37 -1.59
N ILE A 13 -46.18 -45.64 -0.59
CA ILE A 13 -46.59 -46.17 0.71
C ILE A 13 -47.46 -45.15 1.47
N ILE A 14 -47.05 -43.87 1.53
CA ILE A 14 -47.79 -42.82 2.23
C ILE A 14 -49.18 -42.60 1.58
N THR A 15 -49.24 -42.65 0.25
CA THR A 15 -50.49 -42.45 -0.49
C THR A 15 -51.45 -43.63 -0.29
N ASN A 16 -50.92 -44.84 -0.16
CA ASN A 16 -51.73 -46.06 -0.01
C ASN A 16 -52.20 -46.32 1.44
N TYR A 17 -51.53 -45.73 2.43
CA TYR A 17 -51.87 -45.93 3.86
C TYR A 17 -52.76 -44.81 4.44
N GLY A 18 -52.89 -43.67 3.76
CA GLY A 18 -53.52 -42.46 4.32
C GLY A 18 -54.86 -42.02 3.71
N ALA A 19 -55.36 -42.64 2.65
CA ALA A 19 -56.49 -42.07 1.91
C ALA A 19 -57.52 -43.10 1.47
N ASP A 20 -58.72 -42.99 2.04
CA ASP A 20 -59.99 -43.54 1.53
C ASP A 20 -60.41 -42.77 0.25
N GLN A 21 -59.50 -42.66 -0.71
CA GLN A 21 -59.63 -41.89 -1.93
C GLN A 21 -59.62 -42.79 -3.17
N THR A 22 -60.34 -42.34 -4.21
CA THR A 22 -60.41 -43.04 -5.50
C THR A 22 -59.01 -43.18 -6.12
N VAL A 23 -58.74 -44.33 -6.73
CA VAL A 23 -57.46 -44.70 -7.38
C VAL A 23 -56.91 -43.60 -8.30
N ALA A 24 -57.78 -42.77 -8.89
CA ALA A 24 -57.40 -41.63 -9.71
C ALA A 24 -56.62 -40.54 -8.93
N GLN A 25 -57.00 -40.26 -7.68
CA GLN A 25 -56.39 -39.20 -6.84
C GLN A 25 -55.01 -39.62 -6.31
N SER A 26 -54.83 -40.89 -5.95
CA SER A 26 -53.52 -41.42 -5.53
C SER A 26 -52.49 -41.39 -6.66
N LEU A 27 -52.94 -41.68 -7.90
CA LEU A 27 -52.12 -41.58 -9.10
C LEU A 27 -51.70 -40.13 -9.39
N THR A 28 -52.60 -39.16 -9.22
CA THR A 28 -52.25 -37.74 -9.42
C THR A 28 -51.26 -37.24 -8.37
N LEU A 29 -51.44 -37.64 -7.10
CA LEU A 29 -50.56 -37.23 -6.00
C LEU A 29 -49.14 -37.80 -6.16
N SER A 30 -49.02 -39.08 -6.52
CA SER A 30 -47.72 -39.72 -6.74
C SER A 30 -46.94 -39.13 -7.91
N VAL A 31 -47.62 -38.81 -9.02
CA VAL A 31 -47.01 -38.09 -10.15
C VAL A 31 -46.53 -36.70 -9.71
N LEU A 32 -47.33 -35.98 -8.93
CA LEU A 32 -46.97 -34.64 -8.46
C LEU A 32 -45.76 -34.68 -7.51
N ILE A 33 -45.77 -35.59 -6.53
CA ILE A 33 -44.65 -35.80 -5.60
C ILE A 33 -43.39 -36.23 -6.35
N GLY A 34 -43.50 -37.18 -7.30
CA GLY A 34 -42.39 -37.62 -8.14
C GLY A 34 -41.79 -36.48 -8.96
N SER A 35 -42.64 -35.61 -9.51
CA SER A 35 -42.21 -34.44 -10.29
C SER A 35 -41.42 -33.43 -9.44
N VAL A 36 -41.90 -33.15 -8.23
CA VAL A 36 -41.23 -32.23 -7.29
C VAL A 36 -39.88 -32.79 -6.84
N ILE A 37 -39.79 -34.09 -6.55
CA ILE A 37 -38.52 -34.74 -6.18
C ILE A 37 -37.52 -34.67 -7.34
N MET A 38 -37.98 -34.90 -8.57
CA MET A 38 -37.14 -34.78 -9.77
C MET A 38 -36.62 -33.35 -9.96
N LEU A 39 -37.47 -32.35 -9.74
CA LEU A 39 -37.08 -30.95 -9.79
C LEU A 39 -36.03 -30.59 -8.73
N VAL A 40 -36.20 -31.06 -7.50
CA VAL A 40 -35.23 -30.83 -6.41
C VAL A 40 -33.90 -31.52 -6.72
N GLN A 41 -33.92 -32.74 -7.26
CA GLN A 41 -32.71 -33.43 -7.68
C GLN A 41 -32.00 -32.70 -8.83
N LEU A 42 -32.77 -32.20 -9.80
CA LEU A 42 -32.23 -31.39 -10.90
C LEU A 42 -31.54 -30.14 -10.36
N LEU A 43 -32.16 -29.43 -9.41
CA LEU A 43 -31.58 -28.23 -8.79
C LEU A 43 -30.27 -28.53 -8.06
N ILE A 44 -30.21 -29.61 -7.28
CA ILE A 44 -29.00 -30.02 -6.55
C ILE A 44 -27.88 -30.39 -7.53
N ASP A 45 -28.19 -31.10 -8.61
CA ASP A 45 -27.19 -31.53 -9.60
C ASP A 45 -26.68 -30.34 -10.46
N PHE A 46 -27.55 -29.35 -10.70
CA PHE A 46 -27.16 -28.10 -11.34
C PHE A 46 -26.22 -27.28 -10.46
N ASP A 47 -26.51 -27.15 -9.16
CA ASP A 47 -25.67 -26.41 -8.21
C ASP A 47 -24.27 -27.02 -8.13
N GLY A 48 -24.19 -28.35 -7.99
CA GLY A 48 -22.92 -29.09 -7.99
C GLY A 48 -22.18 -29.11 -9.33
N ARG A 49 -22.84 -28.77 -10.46
CA ARG A 49 -22.18 -28.53 -11.75
C ARG A 49 -21.65 -27.11 -11.85
N ILE A 50 -22.38 -26.10 -11.37
CA ILE A 50 -21.94 -24.70 -11.38
C ILE A 50 -20.65 -24.54 -10.58
N GLU A 51 -20.59 -25.04 -9.34
CA GLU A 51 -19.37 -24.96 -8.51
C GLU A 51 -18.15 -25.67 -9.14
N ARG A 52 -18.39 -26.69 -9.96
CA ARG A 52 -17.33 -27.45 -10.64
C ARG A 52 -16.82 -26.70 -11.86
N ILE A 53 -17.73 -26.04 -12.59
CA ILE A 53 -17.41 -25.19 -13.73
C ILE A 53 -16.67 -23.94 -13.25
N GLU A 54 -17.10 -23.31 -12.16
CA GLU A 54 -16.42 -22.14 -11.59
C GLU A 54 -14.99 -22.44 -11.16
N ARG A 55 -14.77 -23.55 -10.45
CA ARG A 55 -13.41 -24.00 -10.08
C ARG A 55 -12.54 -24.30 -11.29
N TRP A 56 -13.13 -24.91 -12.33
CA TRP A 56 -12.41 -25.19 -13.57
C TRP A 56 -12.08 -23.90 -14.33
N MET A 57 -13.00 -22.93 -14.40
CA MET A 57 -12.77 -21.61 -14.99
C MET A 57 -11.62 -20.88 -14.29
N HIS A 58 -11.65 -20.78 -12.96
CA HIS A 58 -10.58 -20.13 -12.21
C HIS A 58 -9.21 -20.79 -12.42
N ALA A 59 -9.16 -22.12 -12.42
CA ALA A 59 -7.91 -22.84 -12.69
C ALA A 59 -7.41 -22.62 -14.13
N THR A 60 -8.33 -22.49 -15.10
CA THR A 60 -8.00 -22.28 -16.51
C THR A 60 -7.53 -20.85 -16.76
N ASP A 61 -8.16 -19.85 -16.13
CA ASP A 61 -7.73 -18.44 -16.23
C ASP A 61 -6.32 -18.25 -15.67
N LEU A 62 -6.02 -18.80 -14.48
CA LEU A 62 -4.68 -18.79 -13.91
C LEU A 62 -3.65 -19.48 -14.82
N ALA A 63 -4.03 -20.59 -15.46
CA ALA A 63 -3.16 -21.31 -16.39
C ALA A 63 -2.92 -20.52 -17.69
N ILE A 64 -3.94 -19.85 -18.23
CA ILE A 64 -3.85 -19.00 -19.42
C ILE A 64 -2.97 -17.78 -19.12
N GLU A 65 -3.15 -17.13 -17.98
CA GLU A 65 -2.30 -16.01 -17.56
C GLU A 65 -0.85 -16.46 -17.42
N SER A 66 -0.59 -17.57 -16.70
CA SER A 66 0.75 -18.14 -16.56
C SER A 66 1.39 -18.46 -17.92
N ALA A 67 0.62 -19.01 -18.87
CA ALA A 67 1.12 -19.33 -20.21
C ALA A 67 1.46 -18.06 -21.02
N LYS A 68 0.63 -17.00 -20.94
CA LYS A 68 0.90 -15.70 -21.57
C LYS A 68 2.19 -15.08 -21.02
N TRP A 69 2.39 -15.13 -19.71
CA TRP A 69 3.61 -14.65 -19.06
C TRP A 69 4.85 -15.45 -19.47
N GLN A 70 4.73 -16.78 -19.58
CA GLN A 70 5.83 -17.63 -20.05
C GLN A 70 6.18 -17.41 -21.53
N GLN A 71 5.19 -17.11 -22.35
CA GLN A 71 5.40 -16.77 -23.76
C GLN A 71 6.06 -15.40 -23.90
N ALA A 72 5.55 -14.37 -23.21
CA ALA A 72 6.15 -13.03 -23.20
C ALA A 72 7.62 -13.06 -22.74
N LEU A 73 7.95 -13.91 -21.77
CA LEU A 73 9.32 -14.19 -21.34
C LEU A 73 10.20 -14.78 -22.44
N GLY A 74 9.67 -15.72 -23.22
CA GLY A 74 10.38 -16.35 -24.33
C GLY A 74 10.74 -15.36 -25.44
N ASP A 75 9.88 -14.35 -25.62
CA ASP A 75 10.03 -13.33 -26.66
C ASP A 75 10.77 -12.06 -26.17
N SER A 76 11.03 -11.94 -24.85
CA SER A 76 11.73 -10.79 -24.27
C SER A 76 13.25 -10.96 -24.26
N ALA A 77 13.98 -9.86 -24.40
CA ALA A 77 15.44 -9.83 -24.21
C ALA A 77 15.86 -9.75 -22.73
N LEU A 78 14.90 -9.76 -21.80
CA LEU A 78 15.16 -9.66 -20.37
C LEU A 78 15.73 -10.98 -19.83
N ASP A 79 16.60 -10.85 -18.84
CA ASP A 79 17.16 -12.01 -18.16
C ASP A 79 16.05 -12.81 -17.45
N ARG A 80 16.00 -14.11 -17.77
CA ARG A 80 14.97 -15.03 -17.25
C ARG A 80 15.05 -15.16 -15.73
N GLU A 81 16.25 -15.08 -15.17
CA GLU A 81 16.46 -15.15 -13.72
C GLU A 81 15.90 -13.90 -13.02
N ALA A 82 16.23 -12.70 -13.52
CA ALA A 82 15.70 -11.43 -13.02
C ALA A 82 14.16 -11.41 -13.00
N PHE A 83 13.52 -11.85 -14.08
CA PHE A 83 12.07 -11.92 -14.15
C PHE A 83 11.48 -12.97 -13.19
N THR A 84 12.12 -14.14 -13.05
CA THR A 84 11.65 -15.18 -12.12
C THR A 84 11.69 -14.67 -10.68
N ARG A 85 12.78 -13.98 -10.29
CA ARG A 85 12.89 -13.35 -8.96
C ARG A 85 11.82 -12.28 -8.76
N PHE A 86 11.54 -11.45 -9.76
CA PHE A 86 10.47 -10.45 -9.69
C PHE A 86 9.10 -11.11 -9.47
N ARG A 87 8.78 -12.15 -10.25
CA ARG A 87 7.54 -12.90 -10.11
C ARG A 87 7.41 -13.52 -8.72
N GLU A 88 8.46 -14.18 -8.23
CA GLU A 88 8.47 -14.75 -6.88
C GLU A 88 8.28 -13.69 -5.81
N ALA A 89 8.91 -12.52 -5.96
CA ALA A 89 8.71 -11.39 -5.04
C ALA A 89 7.25 -10.90 -5.05
N VAL A 90 6.61 -10.77 -6.22
CA VAL A 90 5.20 -10.36 -6.35
C VAL A 90 4.24 -11.42 -5.81
N VAL A 91 4.50 -12.71 -6.05
CA VAL A 91 3.66 -13.81 -5.52
C VAL A 91 3.77 -13.92 -4.00
N ASN A 92 4.99 -13.75 -3.47
CA ASN A 92 5.22 -13.74 -2.02
C ASN A 92 4.75 -12.45 -1.34
N PHE A 93 4.43 -11.42 -2.11
CA PHE A 93 3.76 -10.21 -1.64
C PHE A 93 2.30 -10.54 -1.31
N GLY A 94 2.10 -11.22 -0.19
CA GLY A 94 0.84 -11.84 0.21
C GLY A 94 -0.27 -10.84 0.57
N GLN A 95 -1.49 -11.36 0.72
CA GLN A 95 -2.68 -10.56 1.05
C GLN A 95 -2.60 -9.87 2.43
N ASP A 96 -1.73 -10.34 3.32
CA ASP A 96 -1.51 -9.80 4.67
C ASP A 96 -0.54 -8.59 4.69
N CYS A 97 -0.16 -8.07 3.53
CA CYS A 97 0.68 -6.88 3.44
C CYS A 97 -0.06 -5.63 3.94
N PRO A 98 0.57 -4.77 4.76
CA PRO A 98 0.00 -3.49 5.16
C PRO A 98 -0.44 -2.66 3.95
N PRO A 99 -1.62 -2.01 4.00
CA PRO A 99 -2.18 -1.31 2.84
C PRO A 99 -1.25 -0.26 2.24
N LEU A 100 -0.43 0.43 3.05
CA LEU A 100 0.54 1.41 2.58
C LEU A 100 1.59 0.75 1.67
N ILE A 101 2.16 -0.37 2.14
CA ILE A 101 3.21 -1.08 1.40
C ILE A 101 2.65 -1.60 0.08
N ARG A 102 1.42 -2.15 0.07
CA ARG A 102 0.76 -2.58 -1.17
C ARG A 102 0.64 -1.45 -2.17
N ARG A 103 0.12 -0.30 -1.75
CA ARG A 103 -0.07 0.84 -2.65
C ARG A 103 1.27 1.44 -3.12
N PHE A 104 2.27 1.48 -2.25
CA PHE A 104 3.62 1.90 -2.62
C PHE A 104 4.22 0.96 -3.68
N THR A 105 4.11 -0.35 -3.50
CA THR A 105 4.56 -1.35 -4.49
C THR A 105 3.82 -1.21 -5.82
N GLU A 106 2.51 -0.99 -5.81
CA GLU A 106 1.73 -0.75 -7.03
C GLU A 106 2.22 0.50 -7.79
N ILE A 107 2.55 1.58 -7.08
CA ILE A 107 3.09 2.82 -7.68
C ILE A 107 4.46 2.54 -8.32
N VAL A 108 5.35 1.85 -7.61
CA VAL A 108 6.69 1.50 -8.11
C VAL A 108 6.60 0.61 -9.35
N VAL A 109 5.85 -0.50 -9.27
CA VAL A 109 5.69 -1.45 -10.39
C VAL A 109 5.08 -0.77 -11.60
N LYS A 110 4.07 0.09 -11.41
CA LYS A 110 3.47 0.86 -12.51
C LYS A 110 4.49 1.80 -13.15
N GLY A 111 5.25 2.55 -12.35
CA GLY A 111 6.29 3.45 -12.83
C GLY A 111 7.37 2.73 -13.64
N ASP A 112 7.88 1.61 -13.12
CA ASP A 112 8.89 0.79 -13.81
C ASP A 112 8.35 0.19 -15.11
N THR A 113 7.09 -0.24 -15.12
CA THR A 113 6.44 -0.77 -16.32
C THR A 113 6.28 0.30 -17.39
N GLU A 114 5.85 1.51 -17.02
CA GLU A 114 5.74 2.65 -17.92
C GLU A 114 7.10 3.05 -18.49
N LEU A 115 8.15 3.03 -17.65
CA LEU A 115 9.52 3.26 -18.07
C LEU A 115 9.97 2.22 -19.11
N ILE A 116 9.77 0.92 -18.85
CA ILE A 116 10.13 -0.16 -19.77
C ILE A 116 9.37 -0.04 -21.09
N ASP A 117 8.06 0.24 -21.06
CA ASP A 117 7.25 0.43 -22.27
C ASP A 117 7.76 1.58 -23.14
N ARG A 118 8.06 2.74 -22.53
CA ARG A 118 8.61 3.90 -23.24
C ARG A 118 9.99 3.64 -23.85
N LEU A 119 10.88 3.01 -23.09
CA LEU A 119 12.19 2.60 -23.60
C LEU A 119 12.06 1.60 -24.76
N SER A 120 11.13 0.65 -24.66
CA SER A 120 10.91 -0.37 -25.71
C SER A 120 10.39 0.23 -27.02
N ARG A 121 9.63 1.34 -26.95
CA ARG A 121 9.11 2.06 -28.11
C ARG A 121 10.14 2.97 -28.78
N GLY A 122 11.34 3.08 -28.18
CA GLY A 122 12.44 3.87 -28.73
C GLY A 122 12.28 5.37 -28.53
N ASP A 123 11.57 5.80 -27.48
CA ASP A 123 11.56 7.19 -27.04
C ASP A 123 13.02 7.65 -26.85
N ARG A 124 13.46 8.59 -27.68
CA ARG A 124 14.89 8.99 -27.77
C ARG A 124 15.34 9.95 -26.68
N GLU A 125 14.39 10.56 -25.99
CA GLU A 125 14.63 11.51 -24.92
C GLU A 125 13.59 11.27 -23.83
N MET A 126 14.09 11.11 -22.60
CA MET A 126 13.25 10.92 -21.44
C MET A 126 13.69 11.94 -20.40
N THR A 127 12.85 12.94 -20.20
CA THR A 127 12.94 13.84 -19.07
C THR A 127 12.14 13.22 -17.94
N CYS A 128 12.86 12.76 -16.91
CA CYS A 128 12.26 12.46 -15.62
C CYS A 128 12.31 13.74 -14.79
N ASP A 129 11.17 14.21 -14.32
CA ASP A 129 11.17 15.28 -13.33
C ASP A 129 11.75 14.70 -12.03
N GLY A 130 12.89 15.23 -11.57
CA GLY A 130 13.58 14.86 -10.32
C GLY A 130 14.80 13.95 -10.44
N GLU A 131 15.64 13.96 -9.40
CA GLU A 131 16.72 12.96 -9.21
C GLU A 131 16.13 11.55 -8.97
N ASP A 132 16.83 10.53 -9.46
CA ASP A 132 16.37 9.15 -9.59
C ASP A 132 15.66 8.56 -8.36
N HIS A 133 14.53 7.88 -8.60
CA HIS A 133 13.74 7.10 -7.64
C HIS A 133 13.38 7.83 -6.34
N ASP A 134 12.44 8.75 -6.48
CA ASP A 134 11.97 9.58 -5.39
C ASP A 134 11.00 8.84 -4.44
N TRP A 135 11.53 7.89 -3.67
CA TRP A 135 10.74 7.04 -2.75
C TRP A 135 9.93 7.88 -1.75
N ILE A 136 10.43 9.05 -1.34
CA ILE A 136 9.69 9.94 -0.44
C ILE A 136 8.43 10.49 -1.12
N LEU A 137 8.47 10.84 -2.42
CA LEU A 137 7.27 11.22 -3.17
C LEU A 137 6.29 10.05 -3.33
N GLN A 138 6.79 8.88 -3.72
CA GLN A 138 5.96 7.69 -3.94
C GLN A 138 5.29 7.22 -2.64
N LEU A 139 6.00 7.23 -1.51
CA LEU A 139 5.43 6.94 -0.19
C LEU A 139 4.37 7.98 0.19
N THR A 140 4.63 9.26 -0.06
CA THR A 140 3.66 10.34 0.19
C THR A 140 2.39 10.17 -0.65
N GLN A 141 2.52 9.72 -1.89
CA GLN A 141 1.39 9.40 -2.76
C GLN A 141 0.62 8.16 -2.27
N ALA A 142 1.34 7.16 -1.73
CA ALA A 142 0.75 5.93 -1.20
C ALA A 142 0.04 6.13 0.16
N THR A 143 0.47 7.13 0.94
CA THR A 143 -0.01 7.38 2.30
C THR A 143 -1.51 7.67 2.36
N MET A 144 -2.16 7.12 3.39
CA MET A 144 -3.62 7.18 3.56
C MET A 144 -4.07 7.91 4.83
N LYS A 145 -3.29 7.86 5.92
CA LYS A 145 -3.71 8.32 7.24
C LYS A 145 -2.80 9.41 7.77
N THR A 146 -1.51 9.15 7.93
CA THR A 146 -0.60 10.03 8.68
C THR A 146 0.79 10.11 8.06
N ILE A 147 1.39 11.30 8.15
CA ILE A 147 2.81 11.56 7.90
C ILE A 147 3.34 12.34 9.10
N ASP A 148 4.22 11.70 9.87
CA ASP A 148 4.93 12.33 10.99
C ASP A 148 6.41 12.46 10.60
N ALA A 149 6.89 13.68 10.40
CA ALA A 149 8.23 13.94 9.88
C ALA A 149 9.06 14.80 10.83
N THR A 150 10.31 14.42 11.06
CA THR A 150 11.32 15.30 11.66
C THR A 150 12.20 15.86 10.55
N SER A 151 12.60 17.12 10.65
CA SER A 151 13.55 17.76 9.73
C SER A 151 14.67 18.38 10.53
N THR A 152 15.91 17.96 10.27
CA THR A 152 17.11 18.40 11.01
C THR A 152 17.98 19.32 10.14
N THR A 153 18.64 20.32 10.73
CA THR A 153 19.56 21.19 9.97
C THR A 153 20.72 20.42 9.35
N THR A 154 21.07 19.25 9.91
CA THR A 154 22.13 18.39 9.41
C THR A 154 21.80 17.68 8.10
N VAL A 155 20.53 17.46 7.80
CA VAL A 155 20.07 16.70 6.62
C VAL A 155 19.35 17.63 5.65
N ASP A 156 18.47 18.48 6.17
CA ASP A 156 17.57 19.32 5.38
C ASP A 156 18.05 20.77 5.27
N GLY A 157 19.15 21.13 5.94
CA GLY A 157 19.73 22.47 5.99
C GLY A 157 21.22 22.49 5.64
N GLU A 158 21.85 23.63 5.90
CA GLU A 158 23.29 23.84 5.82
C GLU A 158 23.79 24.32 7.19
N GLU A 159 24.69 23.55 7.82
CA GLU A 159 25.29 23.84 9.13
C GLU A 159 24.25 24.11 10.24
N GLU A 160 23.99 25.38 10.54
CA GLU A 160 23.13 25.84 11.65
C GLU A 160 21.75 26.36 11.21
N SER A 161 21.46 26.45 9.90
CA SER A 161 20.18 26.97 9.36
C SER A 161 19.61 26.05 8.27
N PHE A 162 18.32 26.23 7.94
CA PHE A 162 17.67 25.59 6.79
C PHE A 162 17.87 26.35 5.46
N THR A 163 18.63 27.45 5.50
CA THR A 163 18.96 28.24 4.31
C THR A 163 19.81 27.42 3.33
N GLY A 164 19.43 27.42 2.03
CA GLY A 164 20.16 26.69 0.99
C GLY A 164 19.95 25.17 0.98
N GLY A 165 19.28 24.61 1.98
CA GLY A 165 19.08 23.18 2.13
C GLY A 165 17.91 22.60 1.32
N PHE A 166 17.53 21.36 1.68
CA PHE A 166 16.51 20.54 1.02
C PHE A 166 15.22 21.31 0.70
N TRP A 167 14.72 22.12 1.63
CA TRP A 167 13.46 22.85 1.48
C TRP A 167 13.49 23.93 0.38
N THR A 168 14.67 24.44 0.05
CA THR A 168 14.87 25.42 -1.03
C THR A 168 15.18 24.75 -2.39
N SER A 169 15.39 23.43 -2.39
CA SER A 169 15.68 22.64 -3.59
C SER A 169 14.42 22.36 -4.42
N GLU A 170 14.61 21.92 -5.67
CA GLU A 170 13.51 21.44 -6.51
C GLU A 170 12.83 20.21 -5.91
N HIS A 171 13.61 19.29 -5.37
CA HIS A 171 13.12 18.08 -4.74
C HIS A 171 12.22 18.39 -3.52
N GLY A 172 12.65 19.32 -2.65
CA GLY A 172 11.85 19.78 -1.51
C GLY A 172 10.53 20.43 -1.93
N ARG A 173 10.53 21.23 -3.01
CA ARG A 173 9.28 21.80 -3.57
C ARG A 173 8.33 20.74 -4.10
N ARG A 174 8.84 19.71 -4.80
CA ARG A 174 8.03 18.59 -5.28
C ARG A 174 7.44 17.80 -4.13
N TYR A 175 8.23 17.59 -3.07
CA TYR A 175 7.76 16.92 -1.87
C TYR A 175 6.66 17.71 -1.16
N LEU A 176 6.84 19.01 -0.96
CA LEU A 176 5.81 19.87 -0.38
C LEU A 176 4.50 19.83 -1.20
N LYS A 177 4.60 19.85 -2.54
CA LYS A 177 3.43 19.68 -3.42
C LYS A 177 2.75 18.32 -3.22
N ALA A 178 3.50 17.23 -3.16
CA ALA A 178 2.95 15.90 -2.92
C ALA A 178 2.28 15.80 -1.53
N GLN A 179 2.82 16.48 -0.52
CA GLN A 179 2.20 16.59 0.80
C GLN A 179 0.90 17.39 0.76
N ALA A 180 0.85 18.50 0.04
CA ALA A 180 -0.40 19.25 -0.18
C ALA A 180 -1.47 18.38 -0.86
N GLU A 181 -1.09 17.60 -1.88
CA GLU A 181 -1.98 16.63 -2.51
C GLU A 181 -2.39 15.48 -1.57
N ALA A 182 -1.56 15.10 -0.60
CA ALA A 182 -1.94 14.15 0.44
C ALA A 182 -2.97 14.75 1.41
N ARG A 183 -2.82 16.03 1.76
CA ARG A 183 -3.80 16.76 2.58
C ARG A 183 -5.18 16.83 1.92
N THR A 184 -5.25 17.03 0.60
CA THR A 184 -6.54 17.01 -0.11
C THR A 184 -7.23 15.64 -0.08
N ARG A 185 -6.46 14.55 0.09
CA ARG A 185 -6.99 13.19 0.31
C ARG A 185 -7.36 12.89 1.76
N GLY A 186 -7.14 13.83 2.69
CA GLY A 186 -7.45 13.67 4.11
C GLY A 186 -6.32 13.12 4.98
N VAL A 187 -5.10 13.01 4.46
CA VAL A 187 -3.92 12.58 5.26
C VAL A 187 -3.59 13.66 6.30
N THR A 188 -3.28 13.28 7.54
CA THR A 188 -2.78 14.21 8.57
C THR A 188 -1.26 14.32 8.48
N ILE A 189 -0.72 15.54 8.44
CA ILE A 189 0.72 15.76 8.27
C ILE A 189 1.23 16.66 9.39
N ARG A 190 2.21 16.16 10.14
CA ARG A 190 2.91 16.87 11.20
C ARG A 190 4.40 16.92 10.88
N ARG A 191 5.00 18.10 10.91
CA ARG A 191 6.45 18.29 10.75
C ARG A 191 7.06 18.98 11.95
N LEU A 192 8.09 18.34 12.48
CA LEU A 192 8.91 18.85 13.55
C LEU A 192 10.27 19.29 13.01
N PHE A 193 10.56 20.58 13.05
CA PHE A 193 11.89 21.09 12.77
C PHE A 193 12.75 21.04 14.03
N ILE A 194 13.96 20.49 13.90
CA ILE A 194 14.91 20.35 14.99
C ILE A 194 16.19 21.11 14.65
N MET A 195 16.57 22.08 15.49
CA MET A 195 17.65 23.03 15.21
C MET A 195 18.53 23.32 16.44
N PRO A 196 19.80 23.73 16.26
CA PRO A 196 20.74 23.96 17.37
C PRO A 196 20.46 25.22 18.18
N GLY A 197 19.95 26.28 17.55
CA GLY A 197 19.65 27.56 18.19
C GLY A 197 18.16 27.81 18.33
N ASP A 198 17.81 28.92 18.98
CA ASP A 198 16.46 29.48 18.82
C ASP A 198 16.21 29.73 17.33
N PRO A 199 15.00 29.46 16.81
CA PRO A 199 14.60 30.00 15.53
C PRO A 199 14.76 31.52 15.65
N ASP A 200 15.83 32.07 15.08
CA ASP A 200 16.08 33.51 15.14
C ASP A 200 14.85 34.16 14.51
N ASP A 201 14.19 35.09 15.21
CA ASP A 201 13.07 35.85 14.66
C ASP A 201 13.46 36.55 13.33
N ASN A 202 14.78 36.68 13.09
CA ASN A 202 15.36 37.22 11.86
C ASN A 202 15.71 36.17 10.78
N ASP A 203 15.54 34.86 11.01
CA ASP A 203 15.69 33.85 9.94
C ASP A 203 14.46 33.91 9.02
N GLU A 204 14.50 34.86 8.08
CA GLU A 204 13.48 35.06 7.05
C GLU A 204 13.26 33.82 6.19
N VAL A 205 14.31 33.04 5.94
CA VAL A 205 14.24 31.84 5.11
C VAL A 205 13.47 30.74 5.83
N PHE A 206 13.80 30.49 7.10
CA PHE A 206 13.07 29.51 7.90
C PHE A 206 11.59 29.90 8.09
N ARG A 207 11.30 31.18 8.33
CA ARG A 207 9.92 31.68 8.41
C ARG A 207 9.16 31.46 7.10
N SER A 208 9.78 31.70 5.95
CA SER A 208 9.18 31.40 4.64
C SER A 208 8.88 29.92 4.50
N ILE A 209 9.84 29.04 4.83
CA ILE A 209 9.66 27.59 4.76
C ILE A 209 8.49 27.15 5.67
N ALA A 210 8.49 27.58 6.93
CA ALA A 210 7.43 27.24 7.88
C ALA A 210 6.06 27.75 7.41
N GLN A 211 5.99 28.96 6.86
CA GLN A 211 4.77 29.53 6.32
C GLN A 211 4.26 28.76 5.09
N GLU A 212 5.14 28.38 4.16
CA GLU A 212 4.80 27.56 3.00
C GLU A 212 4.25 26.20 3.42
N GLN A 213 4.87 25.54 4.40
CA GLN A 213 4.39 24.28 4.94
C GLN A 213 3.02 24.39 5.60
N ARG A 214 2.80 25.41 6.44
CA ARG A 214 1.47 25.68 7.00
C ARG A 214 0.44 26.01 5.92
N GLY A 215 0.84 26.75 4.89
CA GLY A 215 0.01 27.06 3.73
C GLY A 215 -0.43 25.82 2.96
N ALA A 216 0.41 24.78 2.95
CA ALA A 216 0.07 23.45 2.43
C ALA A 216 -0.82 22.62 3.38
N GLY A 217 -1.18 23.16 4.54
CA GLY A 217 -2.02 22.52 5.55
C GLY A 217 -1.28 21.58 6.49
N ILE A 218 0.06 21.68 6.58
CA ILE A 218 0.91 20.90 7.47
C ILE A 218 0.93 21.54 8.86
N GLU A 219 0.84 20.72 9.91
CA GLU A 219 1.08 21.17 11.27
C GLU A 219 2.59 21.26 11.50
N VAL A 220 3.08 22.45 11.86
CA VAL A 220 4.52 22.71 11.99
C VAL A 220 4.88 23.10 13.41
N ARG A 221 5.87 22.42 13.98
CA ARG A 221 6.47 22.73 15.28
C ARG A 221 7.98 22.81 15.20
N VAL A 222 8.59 23.49 16.17
CA VAL A 222 10.05 23.65 16.30
C VAL A 222 10.50 23.16 17.67
N LEU A 223 11.61 22.43 17.69
CA LEU A 223 12.29 21.96 18.89
C LEU A 223 13.78 22.25 18.80
N ARG A 224 14.37 22.71 19.90
CA ARG A 224 15.81 22.95 19.98
C ARG A 224 16.56 21.69 20.40
N TYR A 225 17.79 21.51 19.93
CA TYR A 225 18.62 20.36 20.33
C TYR A 225 18.86 20.29 21.84
N ASP A 226 18.99 21.43 22.52
CA ASP A 226 19.22 21.47 23.97
C ASP A 226 17.98 21.14 24.82
N GLN A 227 16.80 21.10 24.19
CA GLN A 227 15.55 20.66 24.81
C GLN A 227 15.32 19.16 24.67
N ILE A 228 16.14 18.46 23.87
CA ILE A 228 16.04 17.01 23.69
C ILE A 228 16.67 16.31 24.89
N PRO A 229 15.95 15.40 25.58
CA PRO A 229 16.52 14.65 26.69
C PRO A 229 17.76 13.84 26.27
N ALA A 230 18.83 13.92 27.08
CA ALA A 230 20.13 13.31 26.81
C ALA A 230 20.13 11.78 26.60
N LEU A 231 19.01 11.09 26.88
CA LEU A 231 18.82 9.66 26.62
C LEU A 231 18.62 9.36 25.11
N HIS A 232 18.39 10.39 24.27
CA HIS A 232 18.22 10.25 22.83
C HIS A 232 19.52 10.67 22.12
N ASP A 233 20.35 9.68 21.76
CA ASP A 233 21.76 9.84 21.34
C ASP A 233 22.06 10.72 20.10
N ALA A 234 21.05 11.19 19.37
CA ALA A 234 21.17 12.26 18.38
C ALA A 234 19.78 12.61 17.83
N PRO A 235 19.52 13.86 17.41
CA PRO A 235 18.39 14.16 16.52
C PRO A 235 18.46 13.24 15.30
N THR A 236 17.36 12.53 15.02
CA THR A 236 17.31 11.60 13.90
C THR A 236 16.32 12.14 12.90
N ASP A 237 16.74 12.22 11.64
CA ASP A 237 15.90 12.64 10.54
C ASP A 237 15.16 11.42 9.99
N PHE A 238 13.85 11.36 10.26
CA PHE A 238 12.98 10.31 9.77
C PHE A 238 11.58 10.83 9.43
N ILE A 239 10.89 10.05 8.60
CA ILE A 239 9.50 10.28 8.21
C ILE A 239 8.75 8.97 8.41
N LEU A 240 7.68 9.01 9.19
CA LEU A 240 6.83 7.88 9.48
C LEU A 240 5.51 8.02 8.70
N PHE A 241 5.30 7.10 7.76
CA PHE A 241 4.10 7.02 6.94
C PHE A 241 3.16 5.94 7.48
N ASP A 242 1.91 6.31 7.78
CA ASP A 242 0.83 5.47 8.33
C ASP A 242 1.23 4.62 9.56
N GLU A 243 2.30 5.00 10.27
CA GLU A 243 2.90 4.21 11.37
C GLU A 243 3.45 2.84 10.93
N GLU A 244 3.54 2.61 9.62
CA GLU A 244 3.86 1.33 8.98
C GLU A 244 5.23 1.36 8.29
N VAL A 245 5.68 2.53 7.80
CA VAL A 245 6.96 2.67 7.08
C VAL A 245 7.72 3.87 7.62
N ALA A 246 8.94 3.65 8.10
CA ALA A 246 9.89 4.69 8.43
C ALA A 246 10.88 4.90 7.27
N TYR A 247 10.96 6.12 6.77
CA TYR A 247 11.96 6.61 5.82
C TYR A 247 13.02 7.39 6.58
N GLU A 248 14.30 7.08 6.37
CA GLU A 248 15.41 7.74 7.08
C GLU A 248 16.49 8.18 6.10
N ALA A 249 16.98 9.40 6.29
CA ALA A 249 18.21 9.87 5.67
C ALA A 249 19.36 9.65 6.65
N VAL A 250 20.24 8.69 6.35
CA VAL A 250 21.39 8.37 7.19
C VAL A 250 22.65 8.90 6.53
N PRO A 251 23.54 9.62 7.25
CA PRO A 251 24.83 10.03 6.68
C PRO A 251 25.59 8.80 6.15
N ALA A 252 26.06 8.86 4.91
CA ALA A 252 26.94 7.83 4.38
C ALA A 252 28.20 7.76 5.25
N SER A 253 28.80 6.57 5.36
CA SER A 253 29.93 6.26 6.24
C SER A 253 31.15 7.18 6.09
N ASN A 254 31.20 7.99 5.01
CA ASN A 254 32.16 9.07 4.82
C ASN A 254 31.47 10.45 4.95
N ARG A 255 31.44 11.00 6.16
CA ARG A 255 30.91 12.34 6.47
C ARG A 255 31.51 13.47 5.59
N GLN A 256 32.69 13.28 5.02
CA GLN A 256 33.38 14.31 4.23
C GLN A 256 32.75 14.61 2.87
N LEU A 257 31.85 13.76 2.38
CA LEU A 257 31.26 13.92 1.05
C LEU A 257 29.79 14.36 1.07
N GLY A 258 29.18 14.56 2.24
CA GLY A 258 27.79 15.05 2.35
C GLY A 258 26.72 14.12 1.76
N PHE A 259 27.07 12.89 1.38
CA PHE A 259 26.10 11.94 0.83
C PHE A 259 25.25 11.32 1.95
N PHE A 260 23.93 11.32 1.76
CA PHE A 260 22.99 10.60 2.62
C PHE A 260 22.52 9.32 1.91
N MET A 261 22.37 8.24 2.67
CA MET A 261 21.76 7.01 2.22
C MET A 261 20.34 6.93 2.78
N THR A 262 19.38 6.68 1.90
CA THR A 262 17.99 6.46 2.28
C THR A 262 17.79 5.03 2.79
N ARG A 263 17.11 4.88 3.93
CA ARG A 263 16.68 3.59 4.47
C ARG A 263 15.16 3.55 4.62
N LEU A 264 14.55 2.46 4.17
CA LEU A 264 13.15 2.13 4.44
C LEU A 264 13.08 1.01 5.48
N ARG A 265 12.31 1.22 6.54
CA ARG A 265 12.13 0.26 7.62
C ARG A 265 10.65 0.03 7.90
N THR A 266 10.23 -1.23 7.83
CA THR A 266 8.81 -1.63 7.96
C THR A 266 8.55 -2.51 9.19
N ARG A 267 9.59 -2.82 9.98
CA ARG A 267 9.43 -3.65 11.17
C ARG A 267 8.62 -2.92 12.23
N THR A 268 7.58 -3.57 12.75
CA THR A 268 6.61 -2.97 13.69
C THR A 268 7.22 -2.52 15.01
N ASP A 269 8.22 -3.23 15.52
CA ASP A 269 8.95 -2.81 16.74
C ASP A 269 9.66 -1.48 16.53
N TYR A 270 10.24 -1.30 15.33
CA TYR A 270 10.94 -0.09 14.97
C TYR A 270 10.01 1.08 14.70
N THR A 271 8.96 0.89 13.89
CA THR A 271 8.02 1.98 13.56
C THR A 271 7.28 2.47 14.80
N ARG A 272 6.97 1.57 15.75
CA ARG A 272 6.44 1.95 17.07
C ARG A 272 7.41 2.81 17.86
N ALA A 273 8.69 2.44 17.92
CA ALA A 273 9.70 3.25 18.61
C ALA A 273 9.85 4.64 17.96
N CYS A 274 9.81 4.73 16.62
CA CYS A 274 9.78 6.01 15.91
C CYS A 274 8.56 6.84 16.29
N LYS A 275 7.37 6.22 16.38
CA LYS A 275 6.13 6.89 16.77
C LYS A 275 6.20 7.44 18.20
N GLU A 276 6.57 6.60 19.16
CA GLU A 276 6.72 6.99 20.57
C GLU A 276 7.70 8.15 20.72
N ARG A 277 8.83 8.08 20.01
CA ARG A 277 9.81 9.14 19.97
C ARG A 277 9.28 10.42 19.35
N PHE A 278 8.57 10.32 18.21
CA PHE A 278 7.99 11.49 17.55
C PHE A 278 7.02 12.20 18.50
N GLU A 279 6.11 11.48 19.16
CA GLU A 279 5.14 12.06 20.09
C GLU A 279 5.82 12.76 21.27
N LEU A 280 6.88 12.16 21.82
CA LEU A 280 7.66 12.78 22.88
C LEU A 280 8.25 14.12 22.43
N LEU A 281 8.92 14.13 21.28
CA LEU A 281 9.54 15.35 20.73
C LEU A 281 8.48 16.39 20.35
N TRP A 282 7.35 15.95 19.79
CA TRP A 282 6.23 16.81 19.41
C TRP A 282 5.61 17.53 20.61
N GLN A 283 5.52 16.88 21.77
CA GLN A 283 5.01 17.46 23.01
C GLN A 283 5.94 18.52 23.61
N LEU A 284 7.26 18.35 23.43
CA LEU A 284 8.26 19.32 23.89
C LEU A 284 8.37 20.53 22.97
N ALA A 285 7.96 20.37 21.71
CA ALA A 285 8.11 21.37 20.67
C ALA A 285 7.11 22.53 20.82
N ALA A 286 7.56 23.74 20.53
CA ALA A 286 6.71 24.91 20.42
C ALA A 286 6.07 24.97 19.02
N GLU A 287 4.97 25.70 18.89
CA GLU A 287 4.48 26.09 17.58
C GLU A 287 5.57 26.92 16.88
N ALA A 288 5.80 26.63 15.60
CA ALA A 288 6.73 27.43 14.82
C ALA A 288 6.24 28.91 14.76
N PRO A 289 7.11 29.89 14.49
CA PRO A 289 6.74 31.28 14.25
C PRO A 289 6.02 31.53 12.92
#